data_AF-A0A498RFU8-F1
#
_entry.id   AF-A0A498RFU8-F1
#
_cell.length_a   1.000
_cell.length_b   1.000
_cell.length_c   1.000
_cell.angle_alpha   90.00
_cell.angle_beta   90.00
_cell.angle_gamma   90.00
#
_symmetry.space_group_name_H-M   'P 1'
#
loop_
_entity.id
_entity.type
_entity.pdbx_description
1 polymer ?
#
loop_
_entity_poly.entity_id
_entity_poly.type
_entity_poly.pdbx_seq_one_letter_code
_entity_poly.pdbx_strand_id
1 'polypeptide(L)'
;MMMIDGVLVEAAGGLSQEEARQYAEEEIERWQAEGKRLNRVVLRLDGNEVIVKAFEKSPIMRVRRITGYLSNINNFNDAKKAELYDRYKHMSDSQRAIREYAE
;
A
#
# COMPACT_ATOMS: atom_id res chain seq x y z
N MET A 1 8.07 9.77 -14.84
CA MET A 1 7.63 8.63 -14.00
C MET A 1 8.10 7.35 -14.66
N MET A 2 8.61 6.41 -13.88
CA MET A 2 9.01 5.08 -14.35
C MET A 2 8.62 4.02 -13.32
N MET A 3 8.56 2.76 -13.75
CA MET A 3 8.29 1.62 -12.88
C MET A 3 9.55 0.77 -12.77
N ILE A 4 10.01 0.53 -11.54
CA ILE A 4 11.17 -0.33 -11.24
C ILE A 4 10.71 -1.35 -10.19
N ASP A 5 10.79 -2.64 -10.51
CA ASP A 5 10.38 -3.75 -9.63
C ASP A 5 8.99 -3.59 -8.98
N GLY A 6 8.05 -3.01 -9.72
CA GLY A 6 6.69 -2.77 -9.23
C GLY A 6 6.56 -1.56 -8.28
N VAL A 7 7.60 -0.74 -8.17
CA VAL A 7 7.65 0.54 -7.44
C VAL A 7 7.54 1.70 -8.43
N LEU A 8 6.65 2.65 -8.14
CA LEU A 8 6.50 3.88 -8.93
C LEU A 8 7.58 4.89 -8.56
N VAL A 9 8.40 5.30 -9.52
CA VAL A 9 9.46 6.29 -9.32
C VAL A 9 9.10 7.61 -10.02
N GLU A 10 9.02 8.67 -9.21
CA GLU A 10 8.79 10.05 -9.63
C GLU A 10 10.10 10.83 -9.50
N ALA A 11 10.78 11.09 -10.62
CA ALA A 11 12.02 11.88 -10.65
C ALA A 11 11.77 13.32 -11.08
N ALA A 12 12.46 14.27 -10.44
CA ALA A 12 12.51 15.66 -10.86
C ALA A 12 13.23 15.82 -12.22
N GLY A 13 12.82 16.81 -13.01
CA GLY A 13 13.30 17.02 -14.39
C GLY A 13 14.79 17.38 -14.56
N GLY A 14 15.55 17.51 -13.47
CA GLY A 14 17.00 17.73 -13.48
C GLY A 14 17.84 16.49 -13.17
N LEU A 15 17.22 15.35 -12.88
CA LEU A 15 17.91 14.07 -12.67
C LEU A 15 17.94 13.28 -13.97
N SER A 16 19.09 12.67 -14.28
CA SER A 16 19.14 11.69 -15.37
C SER A 16 18.32 10.45 -15.01
N GLN A 17 17.86 9.72 -16.03
CA GLN A 17 17.13 8.46 -15.81
C GLN A 17 18.01 7.41 -15.13
N GLU A 18 19.30 7.41 -15.43
CA GLU A 18 20.28 6.46 -14.87
C GLU A 18 20.52 6.74 -13.38
N GLU A 19 20.75 7.99 -12.99
CA GLU A 19 20.87 8.38 -11.57
C GLU A 19 19.58 8.09 -10.80
N ALA A 20 18.42 8.47 -11.37
CA ALA A 20 17.13 8.20 -10.74
C ALA A 20 16.89 6.70 -10.52
N ARG A 21 17.40 5.87 -11.43
CA ARG A 21 17.31 4.41 -11.33
C ARG A 21 18.22 3.87 -10.23
N GLN A 22 19.47 4.33 -10.16
CA GLN A 22 20.40 3.92 -9.10
C GLN A 22 19.84 4.25 -7.71
N TYR A 23 19.35 5.48 -7.50
CA TYR A 23 18.75 5.87 -6.22
C TYR A 23 17.51 5.02 -5.87
N ALA A 24 16.70 4.69 -6.87
CA ALA A 24 15.52 3.85 -6.64
C ALA A 24 15.91 2.39 -6.31
N GLU A 25 16.87 1.80 -7.01
CA GLU A 25 17.33 0.43 -6.79
C GLU A 25 17.98 0.29 -5.40
N GLU A 26 18.85 1.22 -5.00
CA GLU A 26 19.47 1.23 -3.67
C GLU A 26 18.42 1.31 -2.56
N GLU A 27 17.42 2.19 -2.69
CA GLU A 27 16.36 2.33 -1.70
C GLU A 27 15.44 1.10 -1.66
N ILE A 28 15.17 0.46 -2.81
CA ILE A 28 14.41 -0.79 -2.88
C ILE A 28 15.14 -1.91 -2.13
N GLU A 29 16.43 -2.11 -2.39
CA GLU A 29 17.24 -3.14 -1.73
C GLU A 29 17.29 -2.92 -0.21
N ARG A 30 17.51 -1.68 0.22
CA ARG A 30 17.53 -1.30 1.63
C ARG A 30 16.22 -1.65 2.34
N TRP A 31 15.07 -1.33 1.74
CA TRP A 31 13.77 -1.62 2.33
C TRP A 31 13.42 -3.10 2.32
N GLN A 32 13.83 -3.83 1.29
CA GLN A 32 13.68 -5.28 1.23
C GLN A 32 14.50 -5.98 2.32
N ALA A 33 15.71 -5.49 2.63
CA ALA A 33 16.52 -5.99 3.73
C ALA A 33 15.84 -5.80 5.10
N GLU A 34 15.02 -4.76 5.26
CA GLU A 34 14.17 -4.55 6.45
C GLU A 34 12.86 -5.37 6.42
N GLY A 35 12.61 -6.17 5.38
CA GLY A 35 11.39 -6.95 5.20
C GLY A 35 10.17 -6.12 4.80
N LYS A 36 10.36 -4.86 4.42
CA LYS A 36 9.30 -3.96 3.94
C LYS A 36 9.25 -3.98 2.41
N ARG A 37 8.15 -3.50 1.85
CA ARG A 37 7.99 -3.35 0.39
C ARG A 37 7.67 -1.91 0.08
N LEU A 38 8.33 -1.34 -0.92
CA LEU A 38 8.00 -0.01 -1.41
C LEU A 38 6.84 -0.05 -2.41
N ASN A 39 6.07 1.04 -2.43
CA ASN A 39 5.06 1.30 -3.44
C ASN A 39 5.47 2.45 -4.36
N ARG A 40 6.07 3.50 -3.78
CA ARG A 40 6.45 4.70 -4.51
C ARG A 40 7.72 5.31 -3.96
N VAL A 41 8.58 5.83 -4.82
CA VAL A 41 9.75 6.65 -4.49
C VAL A 41 9.64 7.98 -5.23
N VAL A 42 9.82 9.08 -4.50
CA VAL A 42 9.81 10.44 -5.05
C VAL A 42 11.20 11.03 -4.85
N LEU A 43 11.86 11.37 -5.96
CA LEU A 43 13.18 11.98 -6.00
C LEU A 43 13.02 13.47 -6.34
N ARG A 44 13.45 14.33 -5.42
CA ARG A 44 13.47 15.78 -5.63
C ARG A 44 14.89 16.30 -5.58
N LEU A 45 15.14 17.39 -6.28
CA LEU A 45 16.39 18.13 -6.18
C LEU A 45 16.18 19.32 -5.24
N ASP A 46 17.11 19.49 -4.31
CA ASP A 46 17.23 20.68 -3.46
C ASP A 46 18.68 21.20 -3.57
N GLY A 47 18.87 22.18 -4.45
CA GLY A 47 20.22 22.61 -4.84
C GLY A 47 21.03 21.48 -5.48
N ASN A 48 22.09 21.05 -4.79
CA ASN A 48 22.98 19.95 -5.21
C ASN A 48 22.64 18.61 -4.52
N GLU A 49 21.61 18.57 -3.68
CA GLU A 49 21.24 17.36 -2.94
C GLU A 49 20.01 16.69 -3.55
N VAL A 50 20.00 15.36 -3.50
CA VAL A 50 18.86 14.53 -3.91
C VAL A 50 18.09 14.11 -2.68
N ILE A 51 16.85 14.58 -2.57
CA ILE A 51 15.93 14.21 -1.50
C ILE A 51 15.11 13.01 -1.95
N VAL A 52 15.35 11.87 -1.30
CA VAL A 52 14.62 10.61 -1.53
C VAL A 52 13.47 10.51 -0.54
N LYS A 53 12.24 10.40 -1.03
CA LYS A 53 11.05 10.11 -0.22
C LYS A 53 10.45 8.78 -0.65
N ALA A 54 10.62 7.78 0.20
CA ALA A 54 10.11 6.43 -0.02
C ALA A 54 8.79 6.20 0.70
N PHE A 55 7.83 5.59 0.01
CA PHE A 55 6.50 5.27 0.53
C PHE A 55 6.33 3.76 0.58
N GLU A 56 6.09 3.26 1.79
CA GLU A 56 5.79 1.85 2.01
C GLU A 56 4.51 1.43 1.28
N LYS A 57 4.54 0.22 0.73
CA LYS A 57 3.35 -0.53 0.37
C LYS A 57 2.71 -1.05 1.64
N SER A 58 2.04 -0.14 2.36
CA SER A 58 1.29 -0.51 3.56
C SER A 58 0.23 -1.56 3.18
N PRO A 59 0.23 -2.74 3.81
CA PRO A 59 -0.83 -3.70 3.60
C PRO A 59 -2.11 -3.08 4.16
N ILE A 60 -3.10 -2.82 3.31
CA ILE A 60 -4.44 -2.45 3.79
C ILE A 60 -4.93 -3.59 4.65
N MET A 61 -4.96 -3.37 5.97
CA MET A 61 -5.44 -4.36 6.93
C MET A 61 -6.93 -4.16 7.18
N ARG A 62 -7.70 -5.23 6.99
CA ARG A 62 -9.13 -5.22 7.25
C ARG A 62 -9.42 -5.47 8.73
N VAL A 63 -9.59 -4.38 9.48
CA VAL A 63 -10.12 -4.43 10.85
C VAL A 63 -11.62 -4.76 10.84
N ARG A 64 -12.08 -5.49 11.87
CA ARG A 64 -13.49 -5.87 12.04
C ARG A 64 -14.00 -5.37 13.38
N ARG A 65 -15.26 -4.92 13.39
CA ARG A 65 -15.97 -4.59 14.63
C ARG A 65 -16.56 -5.85 15.25
N ILE A 66 -16.16 -6.16 16.48
CA ILE A 66 -16.86 -7.11 17.36
C ILE A 66 -17.80 -6.32 18.27
N THR A 67 -18.46 -6.97 19.23
CA THR A 67 -19.30 -6.36 20.27
C THR A 67 -18.54 -5.31 21.08
N GLY A 68 -18.50 -4.08 20.58
CA GLY A 68 -17.94 -2.91 21.26
C GLY A 68 -16.52 -2.50 20.90
N TYR A 69 -15.75 -3.28 20.12
CA TYR A 69 -14.36 -2.95 19.79
C TYR A 69 -13.95 -3.34 18.37
N LEU A 70 -12.83 -2.79 17.89
CA LEU A 70 -12.20 -3.11 16.61
C LEU A 70 -11.04 -4.08 16.83
N SER A 71 -10.92 -5.11 16.00
CA SER A 71 -9.79 -6.04 16.06
C SER A 71 -9.55 -6.73 14.71
N ASN A 72 -8.35 -7.27 14.52
CA ASN A 72 -7.97 -8.06 13.35
C ASN A 72 -8.51 -9.49 13.47
N ILE A 73 -8.91 -10.09 12.35
CA ILE A 73 -9.43 -11.47 12.31
C ILE A 73 -8.42 -12.48 12.89
N ASN A 74 -7.12 -12.23 12.72
CA ASN A 74 -6.06 -13.10 13.25
C ASN A 74 -6.06 -13.18 14.78
N ASN A 75 -6.63 -12.19 15.47
CA ASN A 75 -6.75 -12.19 16.93
C ASN A 75 -8.01 -12.91 17.43
N PHE A 76 -8.86 -13.41 16.52
CA PHE A 76 -10.14 -14.01 16.89
C PHE A 76 -9.92 -15.48 17.24
N ASN A 77 -10.56 -15.94 18.31
CA ASN A 77 -10.75 -17.37 18.53
C ASN A 77 -11.76 -17.94 17.53
N ASP A 78 -11.91 -19.26 17.50
CA ASP A 78 -12.73 -19.93 16.48
C ASP A 78 -14.23 -19.61 16.63
N ALA A 79 -14.72 -19.41 17.84
CA ALA A 79 -16.10 -18.97 18.07
C ALA A 79 -16.39 -17.57 17.48
N LYS A 80 -15.45 -16.63 17.59
CA LYS A 80 -15.60 -15.28 16.99
C LYS A 80 -15.45 -15.30 15.47
N LYS A 81 -14.64 -16.21 14.92
CA LYS A 81 -14.58 -16.43 13.47
C LYS A 81 -15.91 -16.96 12.95
N ALA A 82 -16.50 -17.97 13.61
CA ALA A 82 -17.80 -18.52 13.25
C ALA A 82 -18.91 -17.44 13.26
N GLU A 83 -19.00 -16.65 14.34
CA GLU A 83 -19.96 -15.54 14.43
C GLU A 83 -19.79 -14.53 13.28
N LEU A 84 -18.55 -14.19 12.92
CA LEU A 84 -18.27 -13.30 11.79
C LEU A 84 -18.76 -13.86 10.44
N TYR A 85 -18.65 -15.17 10.23
CA TYR A 85 -19.12 -15.84 9.01
C TYR A 85 -20.65 -15.87 8.91
N ASP A 86 -21.35 -15.98 10.05
CA ASP A 86 -22.81 -16.02 10.11
C ASP A 86 -23.48 -14.64 9.96
N ARG A 87 -22.71 -13.54 9.96
CA ARG A 87 -23.27 -12.19 9.81
C ARG A 87 -23.96 -12.00 8.45
N TYR A 88 -25.19 -11.51 8.50
CA TYR A 88 -25.96 -11.19 7.30
C TYR A 88 -25.36 -9.99 6.55
N LYS A 89 -25.07 -10.18 5.25
CA LYS A 89 -24.63 -9.11 4.36
C LYS A 89 -25.86 -8.44 3.75
N HIS A 90 -26.14 -7.20 4.15
CA HIS A 90 -27.32 -6.47 3.67
C HIS A 90 -27.25 -6.02 2.20
N MET A 91 -26.07 -6.06 1.57
CA MET A 91 -25.90 -5.79 0.14
C MET A 91 -25.21 -6.98 -0.51
N SER A 92 -25.75 -7.46 -1.63
CA SER A 92 -25.08 -8.46 -2.46
C SER A 92 -23.96 -7.82 -3.29
N ASP A 93 -22.98 -8.61 -3.71
CA ASP A 93 -21.89 -8.14 -4.57
C ASP A 93 -22.41 -7.55 -5.89
N SER A 94 -23.55 -8.05 -6.39
CA SER A 94 -24.25 -7.53 -7.58
C SER A 94 -24.87 -6.14 -7.40
N GLN A 95 -25.36 -5.80 -6.20
CA GLN A 95 -25.94 -4.48 -5.92
C GLN A 95 -24.87 -3.38 -5.71
N ARG A 96 -23.65 -3.77 -5.33
CA ARG A 96 -22.51 -2.83 -5.21
C ARG A 96 -22.07 -2.28 -6.56
N ALA A 97 -21.90 -3.16 -7.55
CA ALA A 97 -21.49 -2.77 -8.90
C ALA A 97 -22.51 -1.80 -9.53
N ILE A 98 -23.81 -2.08 -9.42
CA ILE A 98 -24.85 -1.23 -10.02
C ILE A 98 -24.85 0.20 -9.47
N ARG A 99 -24.50 0.39 -8.17
CA ARG A 99 -24.46 1.73 -7.56
C ARG A 99 -23.18 2.49 -7.92
N GLU A 100 -22.08 1.79 -8.12
CA GLU A 100 -20.77 2.37 -8.48
C GLU A 100 -20.70 2.85 -9.95
N TYR A 101 -21.56 2.32 -10.84
CA TYR A 101 -21.72 2.80 -12.23
C TYR A 101 -22.85 3.81 -12.43
N ALA A 102 -23.64 4.10 -11.39
CA ALA A 102 -24.76 5.04 -11.45
C ALA A 102 -24.40 6.44 -10.89
N GLU A 103 -23.16 6.62 -10.46
CA GLU A 103 -22.52 7.90 -10.12
C GLU A 103 -21.39 8.18 -11.12
#